data_AF-A0A1W1HGG5-F1
#
_entry.id   AF-A0A1W1HGG5-F1
#
_cell.length_a   1.000
_cell.length_b   1.000
_cell.length_c   1.000
_cell.angle_alpha   90.00
_cell.angle_beta   90.00
_cell.angle_gamma   90.00
#
_symmetry.space_group_name_H-M   'P 1'
#
loop_
_entity.id
_entity.type
_entity.pdbx_description
1 polymer ?
#
loop_
_entity_poly.entity_id
_entity_poly.type
_entity_poly.pdbx_seq_one_letter_code
_entity_poly.pdbx_strand_id
1 'polypeptide(L)' 'MDHTTFIVAGLGLIFWLLTILAMMNVVLKDFGSVQKKAIWGIVSLIPFVGWLIYFLFGAKRGIRKNLKNNADLQKDT' A
#
# COMPACT_ATOMS: atom_id res chain seq x y z
N MET A 1 -22.24 9.20 -4.44
CA MET A 1 -20.94 8.68 -3.93
C MET A 1 -21.10 7.20 -3.75
N ASP A 2 -20.20 6.42 -4.32
CA ASP A 2 -20.37 4.98 -4.46
C ASP A 2 -19.99 4.31 -3.14
N HIS A 3 -20.65 3.21 -2.76
CA HIS A 3 -20.33 2.51 -1.50
C HIS A 3 -18.84 2.14 -1.38
N THR A 4 -18.22 1.80 -2.52
CA THR A 4 -16.78 1.55 -2.63
C THR A 4 -15.94 2.75 -2.23
N THR A 5 -16.33 3.97 -2.62
CA THR A 5 -15.61 5.20 -2.28
C THR A 5 -15.57 5.42 -0.77
N PHE A 6 -16.70 5.22 -0.09
CA PHE A 6 -16.77 5.37 1.37
C PHE A 6 -15.92 4.33 2.09
N ILE A 7 -15.90 3.08 1.63
CA ILE A 7 -15.06 2.02 2.20
C ILE A 7 -13.57 2.37 2.04
N VAL A 8 -13.16 2.78 0.85
CA VAL A 8 -11.76 3.13 0.57
C VAL A 8 -11.34 4.36 1.37
N ALA A 9 -12.18 5.40 1.43
CA ALA A 9 -11.90 6.60 2.22
C ALA A 9 -11.84 6.29 3.73
N GLY A 10 -12.75 5.45 4.24
CA GLY A 10 -12.76 5.02 5.64
C GLY A 10 -11.52 4.22 6.02
N LEU A 11 -11.11 3.26 5.17
CA LEU A 11 -9.86 2.52 5.35
C LEU A 11 -8.65 3.46 5.31
N GLY A 12 -8.60 4.38 4.34
CA GLY A 12 -7.53 5.38 4.25
C GLY A 12 -7.40 6.21 5.52
N LEU A 13 -8.53 6.68 6.07
CA LEU A 13 -8.56 7.45 7.30
C LEU A 13 -8.07 6.64 8.50
N ILE A 14 -8.51 5.39 8.65
CA ILE A 14 -8.07 4.51 9.75
C ILE A 14 -6.56 4.25 9.68
N PHE A 15 -6.03 3.92 8.51
CA PHE A 15 -4.59 3.70 8.30
C PHE A 15 -3.79 4.98 8.60
N TRP A 16 -4.30 6.14 8.21
CA TRP A 16 -3.67 7.42 8.49
C TRP A 16 -3.61 7.71 10.01
N LEU A 17 -4.73 7.52 10.73
CA LEU A 17 -4.78 7.70 12.18
C LEU A 17 -3.85 6.73 12.92
N LEU A 18 -3.84 5.46 12.53
CA LEU A 18 -2.92 4.46 13.10
C LEU A 18 -1.46 4.84 12.90
N THR A 19 -1.13 5.42 11.75
CA THR A 19 0.23 5.89 11.45
C THR A 19 0.63 7.04 12.37
N ILE A 20 -0.25 8.03 12.56
CA ILE A 20 -0.01 9.16 13.46
C ILE A 20 0.18 8.65 14.90
N LEU A 21 -0.70 7.75 15.36
CA LEU A 21 -0.60 7.16 16.69
C LEU A 21 0.71 6.38 16.87
N ALA A 22 1.11 5.58 15.86
CA ALA A 22 2.38 4.86 15.89
C ALA A 22 3.58 5.81 15.95
N MET A 23 3.56 6.89 15.15
CA MET A 23 4.61 7.91 15.16
C MET A 23 4.67 8.65 16.50
N MET A 24 3.52 9.07 17.05
CA MET A 24 3.45 9.68 18.37
C MET A 24 4.02 8.74 19.44
N ASN A 25 3.73 7.43 19.36
CA ASN A 25 4.27 6.44 20.29
C ASN A 25 5.80 6.33 20.16
N VAL A 26 6.33 6.41 18.94
CA VAL A 26 7.79 6.43 18.70
C VAL A 26 8.44 7.72 19.23
N VAL A 27 7.79 8.88 19.06
CA VAL A 27 8.35 10.18 19.44
C VAL A 27 8.27 10.41 20.95
N LEU A 28 7.10 10.18 21.54
CA LEU A 28 6.78 10.49 22.94
C LEU A 28 7.34 9.47 23.92
N LYS A 29 7.54 8.22 23.49
CA LYS A 29 8.03 7.16 24.38
C LYS A 29 9.56 7.18 24.40
N ASP A 30 10.11 7.25 25.60
CA ASP A 30 11.54 7.05 25.79
C ASP A 30 11.84 5.55 25.83
N PHE A 31 12.53 5.06 24.80
CA PHE A 31 12.84 3.64 24.66
C PHE A 31 14.11 3.22 25.40
N GLY A 32 14.80 4.16 26.06
CA GLY A 32 16.06 3.95 26.77
C GLY A 32 17.26 3.60 25.88
N SER A 33 17.02 3.17 24.63
CA SER A 33 18.06 2.94 23.63
C SER A 33 17.61 3.39 22.23
N VAL A 34 18.57 3.93 21.48
CA VAL A 34 18.35 4.40 20.10
C VAL A 34 17.92 3.24 19.19
N GLN A 35 18.47 2.03 19.39
CA GLN A 35 18.11 0.84 18.62
C GLN A 35 16.63 0.48 18.75
N LYS A 36 16.08 0.49 19.98
CA LYS A 36 14.66 0.17 20.19
C LYS A 36 13.76 1.21 19.52
N LYS A 37 14.13 2.50 19.61
CA LYS A 37 13.41 3.59 18.95
C LYS A 37 13.42 3.43 17.42
N ALA A 38 14.54 3.02 16.84
CA ALA A 38 14.66 2.77 15.40
C ALA A 38 13.78 1.60 14.92
N ILE A 39 13.74 0.48 15.67
CA ILE A 39 12.88 -0.67 15.34
C ILE A 39 11.41 -0.24 15.29
N TRP A 40 10.94 0.49 16.31
CA TRP A 40 9.56 0.98 16.34
C TRP A 40 9.28 2.02 15.25
N GLY A 41 10.27 2.82 14.87
CA GLY A 41 10.20 3.71 13.70
C GLY A 41 10.05 2.97 12.37
N ILE A 42 10.66 1.79 12.22
CA ILE A 42 10.46 0.94 11.03
C ILE A 42 9.05 0.34 11.04
N VAL A 43 8.56 -0.09 12.21
CA VAL A 43 7.20 -0.63 12.37
C VAL A 43 6.14 0.42 12.03
N SER A 44 6.36 1.70 12.34
CA SER A 44 5.41 2.77 11.96
C SER A 44 5.31 3.02 10.46
N LEU A 45 6.21 2.45 9.64
CA LEU A 45 6.16 2.53 8.17
C LEU A 45 5.32 1.42 7.52
N ILE A 46 4.91 0.39 8.27
CA ILE A 46 4.09 -0.73 7.77
C ILE A 46 2.83 -0.26 7.00
N PRO A 47 2.07 0.76 7.47
CA PRO A 47 0.92 1.31 6.74
C PRO A 47 1.21 1.74 5.30
N PHE A 48 2.47 2.07 4.99
CA PHE A 48 2.91 2.52 3.66
C PHE A 48 3.46 1.39 2.78
N VAL A 49 3.43 0.13 3.21
CA VAL A 49 3.99 -0.99 2.42
C VAL A 49 3.02 -1.48 1.33
N GLY A 50 1.72 -1.17 1.44
CA GLY A 50 0.69 -1.67 0.53
C GLY A 50 0.91 -1.31 -0.95
N TRP A 51 1.32 -0.06 -1.24
CA TRP A 51 1.62 0.35 -2.61
C TRP A 51 2.89 -0.31 -3.15
N LEU A 52 3.87 -0.62 -2.29
CA LEU A 52 5.10 -1.30 -2.67
C LEU A 52 4.82 -2.74 -3.10
N ILE A 53 3.95 -3.45 -2.39
CA ILE A 53 3.48 -4.79 -2.77
C ILE A 53 2.74 -4.72 -4.12
N TYR A 54 1.82 -3.76 -4.28
CA TYR A 54 1.12 -3.57 -5.56
C TYR A 54 2.10 -3.29 -6.71
N PHE A 55 3.14 -2.49 -6.49
CA PHE A 55 4.13 -2.19 -7.51
C PHE A 55 4.98 -3.41 -7.89
N LEU A 56 5.46 -4.17 -6.89
CA LEU A 56 6.30 -5.34 -7.11
C LEU A 56 5.56 -6.47 -7.83
N PHE A 57 4.29 -6.72 -7.49
CA PHE A 57 3.53 -7.86 -8.00
C PHE A 57 2.48 -7.50 -9.06
N GLY A 58 1.86 -6.32 -8.94
CA GLY A 58 0.73 -5.89 -9.75
C GLY A 58 1.12 -5.13 -11.01
N ALA A 59 2.22 -4.34 -10.98
CA ALA A 59 2.60 -3.47 -12.10
C ALA A 59 2.85 -4.24 -13.41
N LYS A 60 3.33 -5.49 -13.33
CA LYS A 60 3.61 -6.34 -14.50
C LYS A 60 2.39 -7.06 -15.05
N ARG A 61 1.26 -7.10 -14.33
CA ARG A 61 0.05 -7.85 -14.73
C ARG A 61 -0.94 -7.02 -15.56
N GLY A 62 -0.68 -5.72 -15.76
CA GLY A 62 -1.51 -4.81 -16.56
C GLY A 62 -1.33 -4.92 -18.08
N ILE A 63 -0.96 -6.08 -18.63
CA ILE A 63 -0.95 -6.26 -20.09
C ILE A 63 -2.40 -6.46 -20.53
N ARG A 64 -2.92 -5.47 -21.27
CA ARG A 64 -4.30 -5.49 -21.80
C ARG A 64 -4.53 -6.80 -22.52
N LYS A 65 -5.46 -7.61 -22.00
CA LYS A 65 -6.02 -8.81 -22.66
C LYS A 65 -6.46 -8.53 -24.11
N ASN A 66 -6.74 -7.26 -24.41
CA ASN A 66 -7.08 -6.71 -25.73
C ASN A 66 -5.98 -6.87 -26.80
N LEU A 67 -4.69 -6.94 -26.45
CA LEU A 67 -3.63 -7.10 -27.45
C LEU A 67 -3.51 -8.54 -27.95
N LYS A 68 -3.89 -9.53 -27.13
CA LYS A 68 -3.84 -10.94 -27.51
C LYS A 68 -4.92 -11.26 -28.55
N ASN A 69 -6.16 -10.83 -28.29
CA ASN A 69 -7.29 -11.07 -29.20
C ASN A 69 -7.06 -10.53 -30.63
N ASN A 70 -6.44 -9.36 -30.80
CA ASN A 70 -6.19 -8.78 -32.13
C ASN A 70 -5.04 -9.47 -32.87
N ALA A 71 -4.02 -9.96 -32.15
CA ALA A 71 -2.93 -10.72 -32.74
C ALA A 71 -3.36 -12.16 -33.11
N ASP A 72 -4.29 -12.72 -32.35
CA ASP A 72 -4.91 -14.01 -32.65
C ASP A 72 -5.77 -13.87 -33.92
N LEU A 73 -6.70 -12.88 -33.98
CA LEU A 73 -7.54 -12.61 -35.15
C LEU A 73 -6.78 -12.36 -36.46
N GLN A 74 -5.58 -11.76 -36.40
CA GLN A 74 -4.75 -11.48 -37.58
C GLN A 74 -3.95 -12.70 -38.07
N LYS A 75 -3.83 -13.76 -37.24
CA LYS A 75 -3.17 -15.01 -37.62
C LYS A 75 -4.12 -15.99 -38.33
N ASP A 76 -5.41 -15.71 -38.22
CA ASP A 76 -6.53 -16.54 -38.71
C ASP A 76 -7.03 -16.11 -40.11
N THR A 77 -6.51 -14.99 -40.63
CA THR A 77 -6.82 -14.40 -41.95
C THR A 77 -5.67 -14.58 -42.93
#